data_AF-A0A9E2ZGD5-F1
#
_entry.id   AF-A0A9E2ZGD5-F1
#
_cell.length_a   1.000
_cell.length_b   1.000
_cell.length_c   1.000
_cell.angle_alpha   90.00
_cell.angle_beta   90.00
_cell.angle_gamma   90.00
#
_symmetry.space_group_name_H-M   'P 1'
#
loop_
_entity.id
_entity.type
_entity.pdbx_description
1 polymer ?
#
loop_
_entity_poly.entity_id
_entity_poly.type
_entity_poly.pdbx_seq_one_letter_code
_entity_poly.pdbx_strand_id
1 'polypeptide(L)'
;MVDAVPIGGDSVEIRMERAQEAGERARQAEERALESAREAKARSDHARAVSERGNARLRDCEREMSRYVKQRVAEAQKAADEAVKREQQAAEADARRRLQEVQAEIDEENADAQHDAEASQQRAEELVEDATEKLAEARRLADEAASAAHGAAEAANRHAQQLAVEARQQASDAEARVSATERIREQTQAAAKHTARELERDSINGGLESYNKPELIELAASIGIAHRANMTKSELIDAIAKASGTTGRRGSR
;
A
#
# COMPACT_ATOMS: atom_id res chain seq x y z
N MET A 1 -46.50 -113.11 -132.45
CA MET A 1 -47.94 -113.36 -132.32
C MET A 1 -48.41 -112.49 -131.17
N VAL A 2 -49.32 -111.55 -131.47
CA VAL A 2 -50.20 -110.82 -130.53
C VAL A 2 -49.43 -109.89 -129.56
N ASP A 3 -49.20 -108.61 -129.85
CA ASP A 3 -50.15 -107.54 -130.19
C ASP A 3 -51.24 -107.34 -129.12
N ALA A 4 -51.04 -106.35 -128.25
CA ALA A 4 -52.09 -105.50 -127.71
C ALA A 4 -51.43 -104.45 -126.81
N VAL A 5 -50.92 -103.40 -127.47
CA VAL A 5 -50.82 -102.08 -126.84
C VAL A 5 -52.25 -101.60 -126.52
N PRO A 6 -52.45 -101.00 -125.34
CA PRO A 6 -53.07 -99.67 -125.29
C PRO A 6 -52.09 -98.73 -124.58
N ILE A 7 -51.59 -97.61 -125.12
CA ILE A 7 -52.29 -96.49 -125.80
C ILE A 7 -53.73 -96.39 -125.30
N GLY A 8 -53.90 -95.68 -124.19
CA GLY A 8 -55.20 -95.38 -123.62
C GLY A 8 -55.00 -94.34 -122.56
N GLY A 9 -55.10 -93.07 -122.98
CA GLY A 9 -54.66 -91.91 -122.24
C GLY A 9 -55.11 -91.93 -120.77
N ASP A 10 -54.14 -91.70 -119.90
CA ASP A 10 -54.37 -91.00 -118.64
C ASP A 10 -55.11 -89.70 -119.01
N SER A 11 -56.44 -89.76 -118.97
CA SER A 11 -57.32 -88.82 -119.67
C SER A 11 -57.11 -87.43 -119.08
N VAL A 12 -57.17 -86.42 -119.94
CA VAL A 12 -57.06 -85.02 -119.56
C VAL A 12 -58.02 -84.69 -118.41
N GLU A 13 -59.16 -85.38 -118.31
CA GLU A 13 -60.13 -85.27 -117.21
C GLU A 13 -59.60 -85.72 -115.85
N ILE A 14 -58.92 -86.86 -115.71
CA ILE A 14 -58.35 -87.29 -114.41
C ILE A 14 -57.26 -86.30 -113.95
N ARG A 15 -56.50 -85.73 -114.90
CA ARG A 15 -55.52 -84.68 -114.60
C ARG A 15 -56.19 -83.33 -114.26
N MET A 16 -57.31 -82.99 -114.90
CA MET A 16 -58.10 -81.81 -114.54
C MET A 16 -58.76 -81.95 -113.16
N GLU A 17 -59.29 -83.11 -112.83
CA GLU A 17 -59.91 -83.39 -111.52
C GLU A 17 -58.86 -83.33 -110.40
N ARG A 18 -57.68 -83.94 -110.57
CA ARG A 18 -56.55 -83.78 -109.64
C ARG A 18 -56.06 -82.34 -109.55
N ALA A 19 -56.05 -81.59 -110.65
CA ALA A 19 -55.66 -80.18 -110.64
C ALA A 19 -56.69 -79.30 -109.91
N GLN A 20 -57.99 -79.61 -110.06
CA GLN A 20 -59.08 -78.95 -109.34
C GLN A 20 -59.02 -79.26 -107.85
N GLU A 21 -58.92 -80.53 -107.45
CA GLU A 21 -58.72 -80.90 -106.04
C GLU A 21 -57.46 -80.29 -105.44
N ALA A 22 -56.35 -80.26 -106.19
CA ALA A 22 -55.12 -79.63 -105.73
C ALA A 22 -55.28 -78.12 -105.58
N GLY A 23 -56.01 -77.47 -106.50
CA GLY A 23 -56.38 -76.05 -106.41
C GLY A 23 -57.30 -75.74 -105.23
N GLU A 24 -58.25 -76.62 -104.93
CA GLU A 24 -59.16 -76.49 -103.79
C GLU A 24 -58.44 -76.71 -102.45
N ARG A 25 -57.56 -77.71 -102.38
CA ARG A 25 -56.68 -77.92 -101.24
C ARG A 25 -55.71 -76.75 -101.03
N ALA A 26 -55.19 -76.16 -102.11
CA ALA A 26 -54.37 -74.96 -102.05
C ALA A 26 -55.16 -73.74 -101.54
N ARG A 27 -56.39 -73.52 -102.03
CA ARG A 27 -57.29 -72.46 -101.55
C ARG A 27 -57.64 -72.62 -100.07
N GLN A 28 -58.00 -73.83 -99.63
CA GLN A 28 -58.28 -74.09 -98.21
C GLN A 28 -57.04 -73.93 -97.33
N ALA A 29 -55.85 -74.28 -97.82
CA ALA A 29 -54.60 -74.06 -97.11
C ALA A 29 -54.27 -72.56 -97.01
N GLU A 30 -54.53 -71.80 -98.08
CA GLU A 30 -54.38 -70.33 -98.11
C GLU A 30 -55.34 -69.64 -97.14
N GLU A 31 -56.63 -70.02 -97.12
CA GLU A 31 -57.60 -69.47 -96.16
C GLU A 31 -57.18 -69.73 -94.71
N ARG A 32 -56.75 -70.96 -94.38
CA ARG A 32 -56.25 -71.29 -93.03
C ARG A 32 -54.98 -70.51 -92.68
N ALA A 33 -54.08 -70.30 -93.65
CA ALA A 33 -52.88 -69.50 -93.46
C ALA A 33 -53.22 -68.02 -93.23
N LEU A 34 -54.19 -67.47 -93.96
CA LEU A 34 -54.67 -66.10 -93.80
C LEU A 34 -55.36 -65.90 -92.46
N GLU A 35 -56.21 -66.84 -92.03
CA GLU A 35 -56.86 -66.81 -90.72
C GLU A 35 -55.83 -66.89 -89.58
N SER A 36 -54.88 -67.82 -89.68
CA SER A 36 -53.76 -67.91 -88.73
C SER A 36 -52.92 -66.63 -88.69
N ALA A 37 -52.65 -66.01 -89.84
CA ALA A 37 -51.92 -64.74 -89.92
C ALA A 37 -52.70 -63.58 -89.29
N ARG A 38 -54.03 -63.53 -89.48
CA ARG A 38 -54.91 -62.54 -88.84
C ARG A 38 -54.93 -62.70 -87.33
N GLU A 39 -55.04 -63.93 -86.83
CA GLU A 39 -54.96 -64.21 -85.39
C GLU A 39 -53.60 -63.84 -84.80
N ALA A 40 -52.51 -64.22 -85.47
CA ALA A 40 -51.15 -63.87 -85.04
C ALA A 40 -50.95 -62.35 -84.99
N LYS A 41 -51.46 -61.62 -86.00
CA LYS A 41 -51.46 -60.16 -86.02
C LYS A 41 -52.25 -59.58 -84.84
N ALA A 42 -53.48 -60.06 -84.61
CA ALA A 42 -54.32 -59.58 -83.50
C ALA A 42 -53.66 -59.82 -82.13
N ARG A 43 -53.04 -61.00 -81.92
CA ARG A 43 -52.28 -61.31 -80.69
C ARG A 43 -51.05 -60.44 -80.54
N SER A 44 -50.32 -60.17 -81.62
CA SER A 44 -49.16 -59.27 -81.64
C SER A 44 -49.55 -57.82 -81.30
N ASP A 45 -50.60 -57.30 -81.95
CA ASP A 45 -51.13 -55.95 -81.71
C ASP A 45 -51.62 -55.83 -80.25
N HIS A 46 -52.27 -56.87 -79.72
CA HIS A 46 -52.67 -56.92 -78.32
C HIS A 46 -51.48 -56.91 -77.36
N ALA A 47 -50.46 -57.74 -77.60
CA ALA A 47 -49.25 -57.79 -76.77
C ALA A 47 -48.50 -56.44 -76.77
N ARG A 48 -48.46 -55.76 -77.93
CA ARG A 48 -47.90 -54.42 -78.06
C ARG A 48 -48.70 -53.40 -77.24
N ALA A 49 -50.02 -53.39 -77.34
CA ALA A 49 -50.88 -52.49 -76.59
C ALA A 49 -50.78 -52.70 -75.06
N VAL A 50 -50.67 -53.96 -74.60
CA VAL A 50 -50.45 -54.29 -73.18
C VAL A 50 -49.09 -53.77 -72.72
N SER A 51 -48.03 -53.97 -73.52
CA SER A 51 -46.68 -53.49 -73.21
C SER A 51 -46.60 -51.96 -73.15
N GLU A 52 -47.23 -51.27 -74.11
CA GLU A 52 -47.29 -49.80 -74.14
C GLU A 52 -48.04 -49.24 -72.92
N ARG A 53 -49.17 -49.85 -72.53
CA ARG A 53 -49.89 -49.48 -71.30
C ARG A 53 -49.09 -49.78 -70.03
N GLY A 54 -48.41 -50.92 -69.97
CA GLY A 54 -47.55 -51.29 -68.84
C GLY A 54 -46.42 -50.28 -68.66
N ASN A 55 -45.73 -49.93 -69.76
CA ASN A 55 -44.66 -48.93 -69.76
C ASN A 55 -45.17 -47.53 -69.39
N ALA A 56 -46.36 -47.14 -69.85
CA ALA A 56 -46.97 -45.87 -69.46
C ALA A 56 -47.23 -45.83 -67.94
N ARG A 57 -47.84 -46.88 -67.38
CA ARG A 57 -48.09 -46.99 -65.93
C ARG A 57 -46.79 -46.98 -65.12
N LEU A 58 -45.76 -47.69 -65.56
CA LEU A 58 -44.44 -47.68 -64.91
C LEU A 58 -43.86 -46.27 -64.86
N ARG A 59 -43.87 -45.53 -65.98
CA ARG A 59 -43.39 -44.15 -66.03
C ARG A 59 -44.21 -43.21 -65.15
N ASP A 60 -45.51 -43.44 -65.03
CA ASP A 60 -46.38 -42.63 -64.17
C ASP A 60 -46.05 -42.88 -62.69
N CYS A 61 -45.94 -44.15 -62.29
CA CYS A 61 -45.50 -44.55 -60.95
C CYS A 61 -44.10 -44.01 -60.61
N GLU A 62 -43.15 -44.07 -61.54
CA GLU A 62 -41.80 -43.52 -61.35
C GLU A 62 -41.83 -42.00 -61.11
N ARG A 63 -42.67 -41.27 -61.85
CA ARG A 63 -42.84 -39.82 -61.66
C ARG A 63 -43.48 -39.50 -60.32
N GLU A 64 -44.51 -40.25 -59.92
CA GLU A 64 -45.16 -40.08 -58.61
C GLU A 64 -44.21 -40.39 -57.46
N MET A 65 -43.46 -41.50 -57.54
CA MET A 65 -42.47 -41.86 -56.53
C MET A 65 -41.33 -40.84 -56.47
N SER A 66 -40.86 -40.32 -57.61
CA SER A 66 -39.85 -39.25 -57.63
C SER A 66 -40.37 -37.98 -56.94
N ARG A 67 -41.63 -37.59 -57.18
CA ARG A 67 -42.25 -36.44 -56.50
C ARG A 67 -42.38 -36.68 -55.00
N TYR A 68 -42.86 -37.86 -54.59
CA TYR A 68 -43.00 -38.23 -53.20
C TYR A 68 -41.66 -38.20 -52.46
N VAL A 69 -40.62 -38.81 -53.02
CA VAL A 69 -39.26 -38.78 -52.43
C VAL A 69 -38.75 -37.34 -52.31
N LYS A 70 -38.89 -36.52 -53.35
CA LYS A 70 -38.48 -35.10 -53.29
C LYS A 70 -39.22 -34.33 -52.20
N GLN A 71 -40.53 -34.53 -52.07
CA GLN A 71 -41.32 -33.91 -51.02
C GLN A 71 -40.85 -34.33 -49.62
N ARG A 72 -40.65 -35.64 -49.40
CA ARG A 72 -40.18 -36.15 -48.10
C ARG A 72 -38.79 -35.64 -47.74
N VAL A 73 -37.88 -35.53 -48.72
CA VAL A 73 -36.55 -34.93 -48.52
C VAL A 73 -36.67 -33.44 -48.18
N ALA A 74 -37.52 -32.68 -48.87
CA ALA A 74 -37.73 -31.26 -48.59
C ALA A 74 -38.33 -31.02 -47.19
N GLU A 75 -39.31 -31.84 -46.78
CA GLU A 75 -39.90 -31.80 -45.44
C GLU A 75 -38.86 -32.14 -44.36
N ALA A 76 -38.06 -33.18 -44.57
CA ALA A 76 -37.01 -33.57 -43.64
C ALA A 76 -35.92 -32.50 -43.51
N GLN A 77 -35.49 -31.90 -44.63
CA GLN A 77 -34.50 -30.82 -44.62
C GLN A 77 -35.04 -29.60 -43.85
N LYS A 78 -36.27 -29.19 -44.13
CA LYS A 78 -36.91 -28.07 -43.42
C LYS A 78 -36.99 -28.33 -41.91
N ALA A 79 -37.40 -29.53 -41.51
CA ALA A 79 -37.50 -29.89 -40.09
C ALA A 79 -36.12 -29.90 -39.41
N ALA A 80 -35.07 -30.37 -40.11
CA ALA A 80 -33.70 -30.34 -39.62
C ALA A 80 -33.20 -28.90 -39.46
N ASP A 81 -33.41 -28.04 -40.45
CA ASP A 81 -32.99 -26.65 -40.41
C ASP A 81 -33.69 -25.88 -39.26
N GLU A 82 -34.98 -26.14 -39.05
CA GLU A 82 -35.74 -25.56 -37.93
C GLU A 82 -35.29 -26.09 -36.57
N ALA A 83 -34.86 -27.36 -36.47
CA ALA A 83 -34.29 -27.91 -35.25
C ALA A 83 -32.93 -27.27 -34.94
N VAL A 84 -32.04 -27.16 -35.93
CA VAL A 84 -30.74 -26.51 -35.78
C VAL A 84 -30.90 -25.05 -35.37
N LYS A 85 -31.81 -24.31 -36.00
CA LYS A 85 -32.07 -22.91 -35.65
C LYS A 85 -32.55 -22.73 -34.21
N ARG A 86 -33.43 -23.62 -33.74
CA ARG A 86 -33.91 -23.59 -32.35
C ARG A 86 -32.78 -23.88 -31.36
N GLU A 87 -31.95 -24.87 -31.66
CA GLU A 87 -30.79 -25.21 -30.83
C GLU A 87 -29.79 -24.06 -30.77
N GLN A 88 -29.49 -23.44 -31.91
CA GLN A 88 -28.63 -22.26 -31.97
C GLN A 88 -29.17 -21.11 -31.11
N GLN A 89 -30.47 -20.81 -31.23
CA GLN A 89 -31.10 -19.77 -30.41
C GLN A 89 -31.09 -20.08 -28.92
N ALA A 90 -31.30 -21.34 -28.54
CA ALA A 90 -31.22 -21.78 -27.14
C ALA A 90 -29.79 -21.65 -26.60
N ALA A 91 -28.80 -22.12 -27.35
CA ALA A 91 -27.39 -22.02 -27.00
C ALA A 91 -26.92 -20.56 -26.89
N GLU A 92 -27.35 -19.68 -27.81
CA GLU A 92 -27.08 -18.24 -27.74
C GLU A 92 -27.73 -17.59 -26.52
N ALA A 93 -28.96 -17.96 -26.18
CA ALA A 93 -29.64 -17.46 -24.99
C ALA A 93 -28.94 -17.91 -23.70
N ASP A 94 -28.51 -19.17 -23.64
CA ASP A 94 -27.71 -19.71 -22.52
C ASP A 94 -26.37 -18.99 -22.38
N ALA A 95 -25.66 -18.80 -23.49
CA ALA A 95 -24.39 -18.08 -23.49
C ALA A 95 -24.57 -16.64 -23.01
N ARG A 96 -25.63 -15.94 -23.46
CA ARG A 96 -25.96 -14.58 -23.01
C ARG A 96 -26.28 -14.54 -21.53
N ARG A 97 -27.05 -15.51 -21.01
CA ARG A 97 -27.35 -15.61 -19.57
C ARG A 97 -26.09 -15.75 -18.74
N ARG A 98 -25.19 -16.67 -19.12
CA ARG A 98 -23.90 -16.85 -18.42
C ARG A 98 -23.04 -15.59 -18.44
N LEU A 99 -23.00 -14.89 -19.58
CA LEU A 99 -22.28 -13.61 -19.66
C LEU A 99 -22.89 -12.55 -18.74
N GLN A 100 -24.22 -12.48 -18.64
CA GLN A 100 -24.91 -11.56 -17.73
C GLN A 100 -24.67 -11.91 -16.26
N GLU A 101 -24.68 -13.20 -15.91
CA GLU A 101 -24.35 -13.68 -14.57
C GLU A 101 -22.93 -13.27 -14.17
N VAL A 102 -21.94 -13.58 -15.01
CA VAL A 102 -20.53 -13.21 -14.75
C VAL A 102 -20.35 -11.69 -14.69
N GLN A 103 -21.04 -10.93 -15.54
CA GLN A 103 -20.97 -9.47 -15.47
C GLN A 103 -21.55 -8.94 -14.16
N ALA A 104 -22.67 -9.49 -13.69
CA ALA A 104 -23.28 -9.09 -12.42
C ALA A 104 -22.38 -9.43 -11.22
N GLU A 105 -21.73 -10.61 -11.23
CA GLU A 105 -20.75 -10.98 -10.21
C GLU A 105 -19.57 -10.00 -10.19
N ILE A 106 -19.01 -9.66 -11.35
CA ILE A 106 -17.92 -8.67 -11.46
C ILE A 106 -18.36 -7.29 -10.95
N ASP A 107 -19.58 -6.86 -11.29
CA ASP A 107 -20.10 -5.56 -10.85
C ASP A 107 -20.30 -5.53 -9.32
N GLU A 108 -20.76 -6.63 -8.72
CA GLU A 108 -20.88 -6.79 -7.26
C GLU A 108 -19.49 -6.77 -6.58
N GLU A 109 -18.53 -7.57 -7.06
CA GLU A 109 -17.16 -7.58 -6.54
C GLU A 109 -16.49 -6.20 -6.61
N ASN A 110 -16.69 -5.48 -7.73
CA ASN A 110 -16.16 -4.12 -7.89
C ASN A 110 -16.83 -3.13 -6.92
N ALA A 111 -18.14 -3.24 -6.71
CA ALA A 111 -18.86 -2.38 -5.77
C ALA A 111 -18.38 -2.61 -4.33
N ASP A 112 -18.21 -3.87 -3.93
CA ASP A 112 -17.68 -4.23 -2.60
C ASP A 112 -16.25 -3.73 -2.41
N ALA A 113 -15.38 -3.96 -3.40
CA ALA A 113 -13.99 -3.47 -3.36
C ALA A 113 -13.91 -1.95 -3.28
N GLN A 114 -14.79 -1.24 -4.00
CA GLN A 114 -14.87 0.22 -3.94
C GLN A 114 -15.35 0.69 -2.55
N HIS A 115 -16.38 0.07 -2.00
CA HIS A 115 -16.88 0.39 -0.67
C HIS A 115 -15.80 0.19 0.41
N ASP A 116 -15.04 -0.91 0.35
CA ASP A 116 -13.95 -1.18 1.28
C ASP A 116 -12.79 -0.19 1.15
N ALA A 117 -12.49 0.23 -0.08
CA ALA A 117 -11.49 1.27 -0.35
C ALA A 117 -11.92 2.62 0.22
N GLU A 118 -13.18 3.03 0.01
CA GLU A 118 -13.75 4.27 0.55
C GLU A 118 -13.77 4.26 2.08
N ALA A 119 -14.20 3.15 2.70
CA ALA A 119 -14.18 3.00 4.15
C ALA A 119 -12.76 3.05 4.73
N SER A 120 -11.77 2.50 4.01
CA SER A 120 -10.37 2.56 4.40
C SER A 120 -9.79 3.97 4.27
N GLN A 121 -10.16 4.70 3.22
CA GLN A 121 -9.78 6.09 3.03
C GLN A 121 -10.34 6.97 4.17
N GLN A 122 -11.62 6.84 4.48
CA GLN A 122 -12.25 7.60 5.58
C GLN A 122 -11.54 7.37 6.92
N ARG A 123 -11.24 6.10 7.26
CA ARG A 123 -10.47 5.78 8.48
C ARG A 123 -9.07 6.41 8.46
N ALA A 124 -8.41 6.44 7.31
CA ALA A 124 -7.10 7.06 7.19
C ALA A 124 -7.17 8.58 7.37
N GLU A 125 -8.20 9.23 6.83
CA GLU A 125 -8.47 10.67 7.01
C GLU A 125 -8.71 10.99 8.50
N GLU A 126 -9.58 10.23 9.18
CA GLU A 126 -9.83 10.40 10.62
C GLU A 126 -8.56 10.26 11.46
N LEU A 127 -7.70 9.28 11.15
CA LEU A 127 -6.42 9.09 11.85
C LEU A 127 -5.44 10.25 11.63
N VAL A 128 -5.42 10.83 10.41
CA VAL A 128 -4.59 12.00 10.11
C VAL A 128 -5.09 13.23 10.85
N GLU A 129 -6.40 13.42 10.94
CA GLU A 129 -7.01 14.51 11.71
C GLU A 129 -6.67 14.39 13.20
N ASP A 130 -6.89 13.21 13.81
CA ASP A 130 -6.54 12.95 15.22
C ASP A 130 -5.03 13.13 15.49
N ALA A 131 -4.17 12.65 14.59
CA ALA A 131 -2.73 12.86 14.71
C ALA A 131 -2.35 14.35 14.63
N THR A 132 -3.02 15.11 13.77
CA THR A 132 -2.80 16.56 13.61
C THR A 132 -3.23 17.32 14.87
N GLU A 133 -4.37 16.96 15.47
CA GLU A 133 -4.84 17.53 16.72
C GLU A 133 -3.85 17.25 17.87
N LYS A 134 -3.42 15.99 18.02
CA LYS A 134 -2.43 15.59 19.04
C LYS A 134 -1.08 16.30 18.86
N LEU A 135 -0.63 16.50 17.62
CA LEU A 135 0.59 17.25 17.34
C LEU A 135 0.44 18.74 17.69
N ALA A 136 -0.73 19.34 17.43
CA ALA A 136 -1.01 20.71 17.82
C ALA A 136 -1.02 20.87 19.35
N GLU A 137 -1.64 19.94 20.07
CA GLU A 137 -1.64 19.93 21.54
C GLU A 137 -0.22 19.75 22.09
N ALA A 138 0.55 18.81 21.56
CA ALA A 138 1.93 18.57 21.99
C ALA A 138 2.81 19.82 21.79
N ARG A 139 2.65 20.55 20.69
CA ARG A 139 3.34 21.82 20.45
C ARG A 139 2.95 22.88 21.48
N ARG A 140 1.65 23.05 21.75
CA ARG A 140 1.17 23.98 22.77
C ARG A 140 1.79 23.66 24.15
N LEU A 141 1.78 22.40 24.56
CA LEU A 141 2.38 21.98 25.83
C LEU A 141 3.90 22.21 25.86
N ALA A 142 4.59 21.99 24.74
CA ALA A 142 6.02 22.27 24.63
C ALA A 142 6.32 23.78 24.76
N ASP A 143 5.51 24.64 24.13
CA ASP A 143 5.64 26.10 24.22
C ASP A 143 5.37 26.60 25.65
N GLU A 144 4.34 26.05 26.31
CA GLU A 144 4.03 26.33 27.71
C GLU A 144 5.20 25.93 28.64
N ALA A 145 5.75 24.72 28.44
CA ALA A 145 6.90 24.24 29.21
C ALA A 145 8.15 25.09 28.98
N ALA A 146 8.42 25.47 27.73
CA ALA A 146 9.54 26.34 27.37
C ALA A 146 9.40 27.73 28.01
N SER A 147 8.20 28.32 27.97
CA SER A 147 7.91 29.60 28.62
C SER A 147 8.08 29.53 30.13
N ALA A 148 7.58 28.48 30.78
CA ALA A 148 7.74 28.26 32.21
C ALA A 148 9.21 28.08 32.62
N ALA A 149 9.98 27.30 31.85
CA ALA A 149 11.40 27.11 32.08
C ALA A 149 12.19 28.42 31.93
N HIS A 150 11.87 29.23 30.91
CA HIS A 150 12.48 30.53 30.70
C HIS A 150 12.17 31.49 31.87
N GLY A 151 10.91 31.58 32.28
CA GLY A 151 10.50 32.39 33.42
C GLY A 151 11.18 31.98 34.73
N ALA A 152 11.34 30.68 34.97
CA ALA A 152 12.06 30.16 36.13
C ALA A 152 13.55 30.51 36.08
N ALA A 153 14.19 30.38 34.91
CA ALA A 153 15.59 30.74 34.71
C ALA A 153 15.84 32.24 34.93
N GLU A 154 14.96 33.11 34.41
CA GLU A 154 15.05 34.55 34.66
C GLU A 154 14.87 34.90 36.14
N ALA A 155 13.90 34.28 36.82
CA ALA A 155 13.68 34.49 38.24
C ALA A 155 14.90 34.06 39.08
N ALA A 156 15.47 32.90 38.76
CA ALA A 156 16.70 32.42 39.40
C ALA A 156 17.88 33.37 39.15
N ASN A 157 18.03 33.89 37.93
CA ASN A 157 19.09 34.86 37.60
C ASN A 157 18.91 36.18 38.36
N ARG A 158 17.67 36.70 38.44
CA ARG A 158 17.36 37.89 39.26
C ARG A 158 17.72 37.66 40.72
N HIS A 159 17.37 36.50 41.28
CA HIS A 159 17.69 36.16 42.66
C HIS A 159 19.20 36.03 42.89
N ALA A 160 19.93 35.38 41.98
CA ALA A 160 21.38 35.27 42.04
C ALA A 160 22.07 36.64 41.97
N GLN A 161 21.58 37.56 41.12
CA GLN A 161 22.09 38.93 41.06
C GLN A 161 21.84 39.70 42.36
N GLN A 162 20.65 39.57 42.96
CA GLN A 162 20.34 40.17 44.26
C GLN A 162 21.29 39.66 45.35
N LEU A 163 21.45 38.33 45.46
CA LEU A 163 22.39 37.71 46.40
C LEU A 163 23.84 38.17 46.17
N ALA A 164 24.26 38.31 44.91
CA ALA A 164 25.60 38.81 44.58
C ALA A 164 25.79 40.28 45.01
N VAL A 165 24.77 41.12 44.86
CA VAL A 165 24.79 42.52 45.34
C VAL A 165 24.84 42.56 46.86
N GLU A 166 24.01 41.78 47.54
CA GLU A 166 24.01 41.67 49.01
C GLU A 166 25.36 41.17 49.54
N ALA A 167 25.94 40.14 48.93
CA ALA A 167 27.24 39.60 49.30
C ALA A 167 28.37 40.64 49.12
N ARG A 168 28.34 41.43 48.03
CA ARG A 168 29.29 42.52 47.80
C ARG A 168 29.14 43.63 48.85
N GLN A 169 27.91 43.99 49.22
CA GLN A 169 27.67 45.00 50.25
C GLN A 169 28.19 44.51 51.61
N GLN A 170 27.88 43.27 51.98
CA GLN A 170 28.37 42.68 53.23
C GLN A 170 29.90 42.59 53.27
N ALA A 171 30.54 42.23 52.16
CA ALA A 171 32.00 42.23 52.05
C ALA A 171 32.58 43.64 52.24
N SER A 172 32.01 44.66 51.58
CA SER A 172 32.43 46.05 51.73
C SER A 172 32.23 46.58 53.16
N ASP A 173 31.10 46.26 53.79
CA ASP A 173 30.82 46.62 55.18
C ASP A 173 31.81 45.94 56.14
N ALA A 174 32.15 44.68 55.89
CA ALA A 174 33.15 43.95 56.67
C ALA A 174 34.54 44.56 56.51
N GLU A 175 34.96 44.88 55.28
CA GLU A 175 36.21 45.59 55.00
C GLU A 175 36.25 46.95 55.70
N ALA A 176 35.17 47.72 55.65
CA ALA A 176 35.07 49.01 56.33
C ALA A 176 35.20 48.87 57.86
N ARG A 177 34.60 47.82 58.45
CA ARG A 177 34.76 47.50 59.88
C ARG A 177 36.19 47.11 60.23
N VAL A 178 36.84 46.31 59.39
CA VAL A 178 38.26 45.95 59.56
C VAL A 178 39.12 47.20 59.49
N SER A 179 38.98 48.04 58.46
CA SER A 179 39.74 49.29 58.33
C SER A 179 39.48 50.27 59.49
N ALA A 180 38.23 50.38 59.99
CA ALA A 180 37.93 51.19 61.16
C ALA A 180 38.62 50.66 62.42
N THR A 181 38.62 49.34 62.60
CA THR A 181 39.31 48.68 63.72
C THR A 181 40.83 48.86 63.62
N GLU A 182 41.39 48.76 62.42
CA GLU A 182 42.80 49.05 62.15
C GLU A 182 43.17 50.50 62.49
N ARG A 183 42.34 51.48 62.09
CA ARG A 183 42.56 52.89 62.47
C ARG A 183 42.50 53.11 63.98
N ILE A 184 41.54 52.49 64.67
CA ILE A 184 41.46 52.55 66.15
C ILE A 184 42.71 51.91 66.76
N ARG A 185 43.16 50.78 66.23
CA ARG A 185 44.41 50.11 66.65
C ARG A 185 45.63 51.00 66.43
N GLU A 186 45.73 51.69 65.30
CA GLU A 186 46.81 52.64 65.02
C GLU A 186 46.77 53.86 65.94
N GLN A 187 45.58 54.42 66.19
CA GLN A 187 45.38 55.55 67.10
C GLN A 187 45.72 55.18 68.55
N THR A 188 45.24 54.03 69.02
CA THR A 188 45.58 53.52 70.35
C THR A 188 47.07 53.22 70.48
N GLN A 189 47.70 52.64 69.44
CA GLN A 189 49.14 52.43 69.42
C GLN A 189 49.91 53.76 69.43
N ALA A 190 49.45 54.77 68.68
CA ALA A 190 50.05 56.10 68.65
C ALA A 190 49.91 56.83 69.99
N ALA A 191 48.73 56.76 70.62
CA ALA A 191 48.46 57.31 71.95
C ALA A 191 49.30 56.59 73.03
N ALA A 192 49.43 55.26 72.95
CA ALA A 192 50.29 54.49 73.84
C ALA A 192 51.77 54.85 73.68
N LYS A 193 52.26 55.01 72.44
CA LYS A 193 53.61 55.51 72.16
C LYS A 193 53.82 56.94 72.68
N HIS A 194 52.82 57.82 72.56
CA HIS A 194 52.88 59.18 73.11
C HIS A 194 52.98 59.16 74.63
N THR A 195 52.11 58.37 75.29
CA THR A 195 52.12 58.18 76.75
C THR A 195 53.45 57.61 77.21
N ALA A 196 53.99 56.60 76.52
CA ALA A 196 55.31 56.04 76.82
C ALA A 196 56.44 57.08 76.67
N ARG A 197 56.40 57.95 75.65
CA ARG A 197 57.35 59.07 75.49
C ARG A 197 57.23 60.11 76.59
N GLU A 198 56.01 60.44 77.03
CA GLU A 198 55.80 61.36 78.15
C GLU A 198 56.33 60.76 79.45
N LEU A 199 56.03 59.49 79.74
CA LEU A 199 56.53 58.77 80.91
C LEU A 199 58.05 58.57 80.90
N GLU A 200 58.68 58.50 79.73
CA GLU A 200 60.16 58.49 79.59
C GLU A 200 60.77 59.87 79.86
N ARG A 201 60.09 60.96 79.45
CA ARG A 201 60.56 62.34 79.66
C ARG A 201 60.34 62.85 81.07
N ASP A 202 59.31 62.37 81.77
CA ASP A 202 58.91 62.88 83.07
C ASP A 202 59.65 62.15 84.21
N SER A 203 60.92 62.53 84.41
CA SER A 203 61.81 61.91 85.39
C SER A 203 61.52 62.30 86.86
N ILE A 204 60.52 63.16 87.10
CA ILE A 204 60.25 63.78 88.41
C ILE A 204 59.33 62.89 89.28
N ASN A 205 58.54 61.99 88.68
CA ASN A 205 57.59 61.10 89.38
C ASN A 205 57.84 59.59 89.16
N GLY A 206 59.08 59.19 88.88
CA GLY A 206 59.48 57.78 88.74
C GLY A 206 59.19 57.13 87.38
N GLY A 207 58.70 57.88 86.39
CA GLY A 207 58.61 57.47 84.98
C GLY A 207 58.05 56.06 84.71
N LEU A 208 58.61 55.38 83.70
CA LEU A 208 58.31 53.96 83.39
C LEU A 208 58.70 52.97 84.52
N GLU A 209 59.51 53.40 85.50
CA GLU A 209 59.99 52.55 86.60
C GLU A 209 58.97 52.40 87.73
N SER A 210 58.02 53.33 87.86
CA SER A 210 56.95 53.30 88.88
C SER A 210 55.84 52.30 88.56
N TYR A 211 55.69 51.91 87.29
CA TYR A 211 54.71 50.94 86.83
C TYR A 211 55.07 49.50 87.23
N ASN A 212 54.07 48.69 87.57
CA ASN A 212 54.30 47.28 87.89
C ASN A 212 54.45 46.44 86.61
N LYS A 213 55.05 45.25 86.73
CA LYS A 213 55.31 44.38 85.58
C LYS A 213 54.03 44.08 84.76
N PRO A 214 52.87 43.79 85.36
CA PRO A 214 51.60 43.68 84.63
C PRO A 214 51.25 44.91 83.78
N GLU A 215 51.33 46.10 84.34
CA GLU A 215 50.99 47.34 83.63
C GLU A 215 51.99 47.63 82.48
N LEU A 216 53.28 47.31 82.66
CA LEU A 216 54.28 47.40 81.59
C LEU A 216 54.05 46.36 80.49
N ILE A 217 53.55 45.16 80.83
CA ILE A 217 53.13 44.17 79.84
C ILE A 217 51.94 44.69 79.04
N GLU A 218 50.96 45.34 79.66
CA GLU A 218 49.82 45.94 78.94
C GLU A 218 50.26 47.11 78.05
N LEU A 219 51.13 47.99 78.53
CA LEU A 219 51.66 49.09 77.73
C LEU A 219 52.50 48.56 76.55
N ALA A 220 53.37 47.57 76.76
CA ALA A 220 54.10 46.88 75.70
C ALA A 220 53.17 46.17 74.70
N ALA A 221 52.04 45.62 75.18
CA ALA A 221 51.02 45.00 74.32
C ALA A 221 50.39 46.03 73.38
N SER A 222 50.01 47.19 73.93
CA SER A 222 49.35 48.26 73.17
C SER A 222 50.27 48.88 72.10
N ILE A 223 51.59 48.88 72.34
CA ILE A 223 52.60 49.38 71.39
C ILE A 223 53.00 48.32 70.34
N GLY A 224 52.57 47.06 70.52
CA GLY A 224 52.81 45.96 69.56
C GLY A 224 54.10 45.18 69.77
N ILE A 225 54.63 45.13 71.00
CA ILE A 225 55.86 44.40 71.33
C ILE A 225 55.54 42.90 71.51
N ALA A 226 56.14 42.06 70.66
CA ALA A 226 56.01 40.61 70.72
C ALA A 226 56.78 40.02 71.92
N HIS A 227 56.39 38.84 72.40
CA HIS A 227 57.03 38.11 73.52
C HIS A 227 57.12 38.85 74.88
N ARG A 228 56.41 39.97 75.03
CA ARG A 228 56.32 40.78 76.25
C ARG A 228 56.06 40.02 77.57
N ALA A 229 55.32 38.91 77.52
CA ALA A 229 55.01 38.11 78.71
C ALA A 229 56.25 37.42 79.32
N ASN A 230 57.26 37.14 78.50
CA ASN A 230 58.51 36.47 78.91
C ASN A 230 59.62 37.46 79.27
N MET A 231 59.41 38.77 79.09
CA MET A 231 60.39 39.80 79.41
C MET A 231 60.37 40.11 80.91
N THR A 232 61.53 40.44 81.46
CA THR A 232 61.70 41.00 82.81
C THR A 232 61.24 42.46 82.84
N LYS A 233 61.05 43.04 84.04
CA LYS A 233 60.56 44.42 84.18
C LYS A 233 61.48 45.43 83.47
N SER A 234 62.79 45.26 83.59
CA SER A 234 63.80 46.11 82.92
C SER A 234 63.78 45.93 81.41
N GLU A 235 63.67 44.69 80.92
CA GLU A 235 63.60 44.41 79.48
C GLU A 235 62.33 45.00 78.83
N LEU A 236 61.21 45.05 79.56
CA LEU A 236 59.99 45.71 79.11
C LEU A 236 60.16 47.23 78.99
N ILE A 237 60.81 47.87 79.96
CA ILE A 237 61.07 49.31 79.94
C ILE A 237 61.94 49.68 78.73
N ASP A 238 63.05 48.95 78.52
CA ASP A 238 63.94 49.17 77.38
C ASP A 238 63.25 48.93 76.03
N ALA A 239 62.44 47.88 75.93
CA ALA A 239 61.69 47.57 74.72
C ALA A 239 60.64 48.65 74.40
N ILE A 240 59.94 49.18 75.42
CA ILE A 240 58.96 50.26 75.29
C ILE A 240 59.63 51.57 74.87
N ALA A 241 60.75 51.94 75.49
CA ALA A 241 61.52 53.13 75.14
C ALA A 241 61.99 53.07 73.68
N LYS A 242 62.54 51.92 73.25
CA LYS A 242 63.00 51.70 71.88
C LYS A 242 61.87 51.73 70.85
N ALA A 243 60.73 51.11 71.16
CA ALA A 243 59.58 51.03 70.25
C ALA A 243 58.79 52.35 70.12
N SER A 244 58.90 53.23 71.13
CA SER A 244 58.22 54.53 71.13
C SER A 244 58.95 55.58 70.30
N GLY A 245 60.15 55.30 69.77
CA GLY A 245 60.76 56.09 68.71
C GLY A 245 61.59 57.27 69.20
N THR A 246 62.70 56.94 69.85
CA THR A 246 63.85 57.84 70.05
C THR A 246 65.14 57.10 69.73
N THR A 247 65.33 56.72 68.46
CA THR A 247 66.70 56.51 67.94
C THR A 247 67.17 57.82 67.33
N GLY A 248 67.90 58.63 68.11
CA GLY A 248 68.61 59.79 67.54
C GLY A 248 69.24 60.79 68.51
N ARG A 249 70.53 60.57 68.82
CA ARG A 249 71.67 61.51 68.58
C ARG A 249 72.27 62.32 69.75
N ARG A 250 73.44 61.84 70.24
CA ARG A 250 74.80 62.47 70.34
C ARG A 250 75.70 61.52 71.15
N GLY A 251 76.94 61.16 70.81
CA GLY A 251 77.86 61.48 69.72
C GLY A 251 79.28 61.03 70.11
N SER A 252 80.09 60.66 69.10
CA SER A 252 81.56 60.68 69.09
C SER A 252 82.36 59.77 70.04
N ARG A 253 82.83 58.63 69.52
CA ARG A 253 84.25 58.39 69.16
C ARG A 253 84.38 57.10 68.36
#